data_AF-A0A645IIG4-F1
#
_entry.id   AF-A0A645IIG4-F1
#
_cell.length_a   1.000
_cell.length_b   1.000
_cell.length_c   1.000
_cell.angle_alpha   90.00
_cell.angle_beta   90.00
_cell.angle_gamma   90.00
#
_symmetry.space_group_name_H-M   'P 1'
#
loop_
_entity.id
_entity.type
_entity.pdbx_description
1 polymer ?
#
loop_
_entity_poly.entity_id
_entity_poly.type
_entity_poly.pdbx_seq_one_letter_code
_entity_poly.pdbx_strand_id
1 'polypeptide(L)'
;MYPQRPRNYIVGGTIKQQNVVYPTPEFGYGQLDIETLFKNLLESSVRNNNEEEKKSITEKNIKVLGLYINIPEEIYSKLKIN
;
A
#
# COMPACT_ATOMS: atom_id res chain seq x y z
N MET A 1 6.41 -1.67 17.79
CA MET A 1 7.14 -1.48 16.52
C MET A 1 6.11 -1.56 15.39
N TYR A 2 5.90 -0.49 14.62
CA TYR A 2 4.94 -0.52 13.51
C TYR A 2 5.47 -1.41 12.39
N PRO A 3 4.61 -2.16 11.69
CA PRO A 3 5.03 -2.97 10.56
C PRO A 3 5.69 -2.06 9.50
N GLN A 4 6.90 -2.42 9.07
CA GLN A 4 7.69 -1.63 8.11
C GLN A 4 7.02 -1.54 6.73
N ARG A 5 6.21 -2.54 6.37
CA ARG A 5 5.57 -2.64 5.06
C ARG A 5 4.52 -1.55 4.82
N PRO A 6 3.50 -1.34 5.68
CA PRO A 6 2.57 -0.23 5.53
C PRO A 6 3.24 1.13 5.44
N ARG A 7 4.29 1.37 6.24
CA ARG A 7 5.06 2.62 6.19
C ARG A 7 5.65 2.86 4.80
N ASN A 8 6.27 1.86 4.19
CA ASN A 8 6.88 2.00 2.87
C ASN A 8 5.86 2.28 1.77
N TYR A 9 4.67 1.66 1.83
CA TYR A 9 3.59 1.95 0.89
C TYR A 9 3.10 3.38 1.02
N ILE A 10 2.87 3.85 2.26
CA ILE A 10 2.45 5.23 2.54
C ILE A 10 3.49 6.22 2.03
N VAL A 11 4.78 5.98 2.29
CA VAL A 11 5.89 6.82 1.80
C VAL A 11 5.98 6.78 0.27
N GLY A 12 5.78 5.62 -0.36
CA GLY A 12 5.74 5.51 -1.83
C GLY A 12 4.54 6.24 -2.45
N GLY A 13 3.45 6.38 -1.70
CA GLY A 13 2.22 7.07 -2.10
C GLY A 13 2.22 8.59 -1.91
N THR A 14 3.35 9.21 -1.53
CA THR A 14 3.39 10.67 -1.36
C THR A 14 3.79 11.40 -2.63
N ILE A 15 3.14 12.53 -2.91
CA ILE A 15 3.56 13.52 -3.91
C ILE A 15 4.57 14.50 -3.31
N LYS A 16 5.59 14.84 -4.10
CA LYS A 16 6.68 15.75 -3.71
C LYS A 16 6.53 17.08 -4.44
N GLN A 17 6.74 18.18 -3.72
CA GLN A 17 6.80 19.50 -4.33
C GLN A 17 8.07 19.63 -5.18
N GLN A 18 7.92 20.31 -6.31
CA GLN A 18 9.04 20.55 -7.21
C GLN A 18 10.09 21.45 -6.54
N ASN A 19 11.37 21.13 -6.75
CA ASN A 19 12.52 21.81 -6.15
C ASN A 19 12.67 21.65 -4.62
N VAL A 20 11.96 20.71 -3.99
CA VAL A 20 12.13 20.37 -2.57
C VAL A 20 12.77 18.99 -2.43
N VAL A 21 13.78 18.88 -1.56
CA VAL A 21 14.42 17.60 -1.23
C VAL A 21 13.74 17.01 0.00
N TYR A 22 13.18 15.82 -0.16
CA TYR A 22 12.49 15.08 0.90
C TYR A 22 13.38 13.97 1.49
N PRO A 23 13.23 13.63 2.79
CA PRO A 23 12.21 14.14 3.70
C PRO A 23 12.54 15.52 4.29
N THR A 24 11.52 16.30 4.64
CA THR A 24 11.66 17.58 5.37
C THR A 24 11.07 17.51 6.78
N PRO A 25 11.52 18.34 7.73
CA PRO A 25 10.93 18.41 9.07
C PRO A 25 9.44 18.77 9.07
N GLU A 26 9.01 19.61 8.12
CA GLU A 26 7.66 20.18 8.08
C GLU A 26 6.65 19.22 7.41
N PHE A 27 7.07 18.51 6.36
CA PHE A 27 6.18 17.70 5.51
C PHE A 27 6.54 16.22 5.48
N GLY A 28 7.55 15.79 6.23
CA GLY A 28 7.99 14.39 6.23
C GLY A 28 8.39 13.96 4.82
N TYR A 29 7.73 12.93 4.27
CA TYR A 29 8.03 12.40 2.94
C TYR A 29 7.28 13.10 1.79
N GLY A 30 6.39 14.03 2.10
CA GLY A 30 5.53 14.70 1.14
C GLY A 30 4.07 14.62 1.54
N GLN A 31 3.20 15.08 0.64
CA GLN A 31 1.76 15.00 0.84
C GLN A 31 1.26 13.62 0.42
N LEU A 32 0.50 12.95 1.28
CA LEU A 32 -0.10 11.67 0.95
C LEU A 32 -1.12 11.84 -0.18
N ASP A 33 -0.95 11.08 -1.26
CA ASP A 33 -1.91 10.98 -2.35
C ASP A 33 -2.50 9.56 -2.37
N ILE A 34 -3.81 9.48 -2.15
CA ILE A 34 -4.50 8.20 -2.00
C ILE A 34 -4.55 7.44 -3.33
N GLU A 35 -4.70 8.15 -4.44
CA GLU A 35 -4.72 7.54 -5.77
C GLU A 35 -3.37 6.90 -6.10
N THR A 36 -2.27 7.64 -5.91
CA THR A 36 -0.90 7.12 -6.08
C THR A 36 -0.62 5.96 -5.13
N LEU A 37 -1.06 6.04 -3.87
CA LEU A 37 -0.93 4.93 -2.91
C LEU A 37 -1.60 3.65 -3.43
N PHE A 38 -2.87 3.73 -3.84
CA PHE A 38 -3.60 2.56 -4.35
C PHE A 38 -3.01 2.05 -5.66
N LYS A 39 -2.60 2.93 -6.57
CA LYS A 39 -1.88 2.56 -7.79
C LYS A 39 -0.62 1.77 -7.48
N ASN A 40 0.23 2.27 -6.57
CA ASN A 40 1.45 1.60 -6.17
C ASN A 40 1.18 0.25 -5.48
N LEU A 41 0.12 0.14 -4.68
CA LEU A 41 -0.31 -1.11 -4.07
C LEU A 41 -0.69 -2.15 -5.15
N LEU A 42 -1.49 -1.75 -6.13
CA LEU A 42 -1.90 -2.59 -7.26
C LEU A 42 -0.71 -3.00 -8.13
N GLU A 43 0.19 -2.07 -8.45
CA GLU A 43 1.42 -2.39 -9.22
C GLU A 43 2.35 -3.32 -8.44
N SER A 44 2.45 -3.15 -7.11
CA SER A 44 3.28 -4.02 -6.27
C SER A 44 2.77 -5.45 -6.21
N SER A 45 1.45 -5.67 -6.27
CA SER A 45 0.89 -7.03 -6.31
C SER A 45 1.18 -7.72 -7.65
N VAL A 46 1.14 -6.97 -8.76
CA VAL A 46 1.49 -7.50 -10.09
C VAL A 46 2.99 -7.79 -10.22
N ARG A 47 3.85 -6.94 -9.65
CA ARG A 47 5.31 -7.14 -9.70
C ARG A 47 5.76 -8.38 -8.94
N ASN A 48 5.07 -8.74 -7.85
CA ASN A 48 5.30 -10.00 -7.15
C ASN A 48 4.94 -11.21 -8.02
N ASN A 49 3.91 -11.11 -8.89
CA ASN A 49 3.49 -12.21 -9.76
C ASN A 49 4.57 -12.56 -10.82
N ASN A 50 5.31 -11.58 -11.34
CA ASN A 50 6.37 -11.82 -12.33
C ASN A 50 7.66 -12.41 -11.74
N GLU A 51 7.89 -12.25 -10.44
CA GLU A 51 8.96 -12.96 -9.72
C GLU A 51 8.52 -14.36 -9.25
N GLU A 52 7.20 -14.61 -9.18
CA GLU A 52 6.58 -15.87 -8.75
C GLU A 52 6.43 -16.93 -9.86
N GLU A 53 6.60 -16.59 -11.14
CA GLU A 53 6.71 -17.62 -12.21
C GLU A 53 7.93 -18.55 -12.02
N LYS A 54 8.90 -18.18 -11.17
CA LYS A 54 10.00 -19.06 -10.74
C LYS A 54 9.67 -19.94 -9.51
N LYS A 55 8.48 -19.83 -8.92
CA LYS A 55 8.06 -20.53 -7.69
C LYS A 55 6.73 -21.27 -7.86
N SER A 56 6.63 -22.17 -8.83
CA SER A 56 5.55 -23.16 -8.97
C SER A 56 5.39 -24.15 -7.79
N ILE A 57 5.76 -23.80 -6.55
CA ILE A 57 5.91 -24.74 -5.41
C ILE A 57 4.92 -24.49 -4.25
N THR A 58 4.15 -23.38 -4.20
CA THR A 58 3.38 -23.03 -2.98
C THR A 58 1.87 -22.80 -3.16
N GLU A 59 1.22 -23.55 -4.06
CA GLU A 59 -0.22 -23.40 -4.37
C GLU A 59 -1.18 -23.63 -3.18
N LYS A 60 -0.73 -24.21 -2.06
CA LYS A 60 -1.61 -24.47 -0.89
C LYS A 60 -1.77 -23.28 0.08
N ASN A 61 -0.92 -22.24 0.03
CA ASN A 61 -0.94 -21.17 1.04
C ASN A 61 -1.55 -19.83 0.58
N ILE A 62 -1.93 -19.68 -0.70
CA ILE A 62 -2.35 -18.40 -1.29
C ILE A 62 -3.74 -17.94 -0.83
N LYS A 63 -4.61 -18.84 -0.35
CA LYS A 63 -5.93 -18.43 0.20
C LYS A 63 -5.86 -17.56 1.46
N VAL A 64 -4.69 -17.41 2.10
CA VAL A 64 -4.59 -16.85 3.46
C VAL A 64 -3.92 -15.46 3.53
N LEU A 65 -3.31 -14.96 2.46
CA LEU A 65 -2.59 -13.67 2.49
C LEU A 65 -3.44 -12.49 1.98
N GLY A 66 -4.63 -12.32 2.55
CA GLY A 66 -5.38 -11.07 2.43
C GLY A 66 -4.75 -9.97 3.30
N LEU A 67 -4.70 -8.74 2.80
CA LEU A 67 -4.37 -7.56 3.61
C LEU A 67 -5.43 -7.41 4.72
N TYR A 68 -5.08 -7.72 5.96
CA TYR A 68 -5.97 -7.48 7.10
C TYR A 68 -6.06 -5.98 7.38
N ILE A 69 -7.27 -5.43 7.25
CA ILE A 69 -7.58 -4.04 7.60
C ILE A 69 -8.70 -4.09 8.64
N ASN A 70 -8.43 -3.52 9.83
CA ASN A 70 -9.46 -3.32 10.84
C ASN A 70 -10.16 -1.98 10.56
N ILE A 71 -11.38 -2.05 10.03
CA ILE A 71 -12.20 -0.88 9.66
C ILE A 71 -13.31 -0.73 10.71
N PRO A 72 -13.44 0.41 11.39
CA PRO A 72 -14.58 0.71 12.27
C PRO A 72 -15.93 0.54 11.57
N GLU A 73 -16.93 0.06 12.30
CA GLU A 73 -18.25 -0.28 11.76
C GLU A 73 -18.94 0.92 11.09
N GLU A 74 -18.73 2.12 11.63
CA GLU A 74 -19.29 3.37 11.13
C GLU A 74 -18.72 3.75 9.76
N ILE A 75 -17.46 3.37 9.49
CA ILE A 75 -16.81 3.59 8.20
C ILE A 75 -17.26 2.51 7.21
N TYR A 76 -17.27 1.25 7.64
CA TYR A 76 -17.70 0.13 6.79
C TYR A 76 -19.12 0.34 6.25
N SER A 77 -20.04 0.78 7.11
CA SER A 77 -21.43 1.04 6.75
C SER A 77 -21.59 2.09 5.66
N LYS A 78 -20.67 3.07 5.57
CA LYS A 78 -20.68 4.14 4.56
C LYS A 78 -20.08 3.71 3.22
N LEU A 79 -19.23 2.68 3.21
CA LEU A 79 -18.58 2.17 2.01
C LEU A 79 -19.46 1.17 1.25
N LYS A 80 -20.52 0.65 1.88
CA LYS A 80 -21.45 -0.27 1.26
C LYS A 80 -22.28 0.48 0.22
N ILE A 81 -21.94 0.32 -1.06
CA ILE A 81 -22.74 0.80 -2.18
C ILE A 81 -24.01 -0.07 -2.23
N ASN A 82 -25.18 0.55 -2.10
CA ASN A 82 -26.47 -0.12 -2.27
C ASN A 82 -26.73 -0.49 -3.73
#